data_AF-A0A4S8H9C2-F1
#
_entry.id   AF-A0A4S8H9C2-F1
#
_cell.length_a   1.000
_cell.length_b   1.000
_cell.length_c   1.000
_cell.angle_alpha   90.00
_cell.angle_beta   90.00
_cell.angle_gamma   90.00
#
_symmetry.space_group_name_H-M   'P 1'
#
loop_
_entity.id
_entity.type
_entity.pdbx_description
1 polymer ?
#
loop_
_entity_poly.entity_id
_entity_poly.type
_entity_poly.pdbx_seq_one_letter_code
_entity_poly.pdbx_strand_id
1 'polypeptide(L)'
;MKLFPGNEAEYKKRHDALWPELEQLLHATGISEYSIFLDETTNSLFGVLKIQDPAALDNLPAHPVMQKWWAYMKDIMESNADNSPVSTPLKEVFYLP
;
A
#
# COMPACT_ATOMS: atom_id res chain seq x y z
N MET A 1 1.22 -5.61 5.90
CA MET A 1 1.68 -4.36 6.55
C MET A 1 1.02 -4.27 7.93
N LYS A 2 1.40 -3.29 8.77
CA LYS A 2 0.86 -3.16 10.13
C LYS A 2 0.47 -1.71 10.42
N LEU A 3 -0.76 -1.51 10.89
CA LEU A 3 -1.29 -0.22 11.33
C LEU A 3 -0.99 0.00 12.82
N PHE A 4 -0.77 1.25 13.23
CA PHE A 4 -0.74 1.57 14.65
C PHE A 4 -2.17 1.61 15.23
N PRO A 5 -2.42 1.06 16.43
CA PRO A 5 -3.76 1.00 17.01
C PRO A 5 -4.46 2.36 17.07
N GLY A 6 -5.76 2.41 16.73
CA GLY A 6 -6.57 3.63 16.80
C GLY A 6 -6.48 4.54 15.57
N ASN A 7 -5.74 4.13 14.53
CA ASN A 7 -5.59 4.90 13.28
C ASN A 7 -6.47 4.38 12.13
N GLU A 8 -7.45 3.53 12.40
CA GLU A 8 -8.28 2.86 11.38
C GLU A 8 -9.06 3.89 10.55
N ALA A 9 -9.71 4.84 11.24
CA ALA A 9 -10.46 5.91 10.61
C ALA A 9 -9.56 6.86 9.80
N GLU A 10 -8.37 7.19 10.32
CA GLU A 10 -7.42 8.06 9.63
C GLU A 10 -6.81 7.36 8.41
N TYR A 11 -6.44 6.08 8.52
CA TYR A 11 -5.97 5.27 7.41
C TYR A 11 -7.01 5.24 6.28
N LYS A 12 -8.28 4.97 6.61
CA LYS A 12 -9.36 4.98 5.63
C LYS A 12 -9.52 6.36 5.00
N LYS A 13 -9.60 7.43 5.80
CA LYS A 13 -9.75 8.80 5.31
C LYS A 13 -8.64 9.19 4.33
N ARG A 14 -7.39 8.82 4.62
CA ARG A 14 -6.25 9.09 3.72
C ARG A 14 -6.40 8.37 2.38
N HIS A 15 -6.86 7.12 2.38
CA HIS A 15 -7.09 6.37 1.15
C HIS A 15 -8.35 6.81 0.39
N ASP A 16 -9.40 7.24 1.09
CA ASP A 16 -10.59 7.85 0.46
C ASP A 16 -10.22 9.17 -0.26
N ALA A 17 -9.18 9.85 0.21
CA ALA A 17 -8.64 11.08 -0.37
C ALA A 17 -7.28 10.85 -1.06
N LEU A 18 -7.13 9.70 -1.72
CA LEU A 18 -5.91 9.35 -2.45
C LEU A 18 -5.52 10.47 -3.43
N TRP A 19 -4.24 10.82 -3.46
CA TRP A 19 -3.77 11.90 -4.33
C TRP A 19 -3.89 11.50 -5.81
N PRO A 20 -4.42 12.37 -6.68
CA PRO A 20 -4.57 12.05 -8.11
C PRO A 20 -3.25 11.63 -8.79
N GLU A 21 -2.12 12.24 -8.42
CA GLU A 21 -0.81 11.89 -8.96
C GLU A 21 -0.33 10.49 -8.51
N LEU A 22 -0.76 10.03 -7.34
CA LEU A 22 -0.44 8.69 -6.84
C LEU A 22 -1.31 7.66 -7.55
N GLU A 23 -2.61 7.92 -7.67
CA GLU A 23 -3.51 7.08 -8.46
C GLU A 23 -3.00 6.91 -9.90
N GLN A 24 -2.65 8.02 -10.55
CA GLN A 24 -2.08 8.01 -11.90
C GLN A 24 -0.77 7.21 -11.97
N LEU A 25 0.12 7.38 -11.00
CA LEU A 25 1.37 6.61 -10.92
C LEU A 25 1.09 5.11 -10.83
N LEU A 26 0.20 4.69 -9.92
CA LEU A 26 -0.12 3.27 -9.72
C LEU A 26 -0.69 2.66 -11.01
N HIS A 27 -1.62 3.36 -11.67
CA HIS A 27 -2.15 2.91 -12.97
C HIS A 27 -1.09 2.88 -14.07
N ALA A 28 -0.21 3.88 -14.15
CA ALA A 28 0.88 3.91 -15.12
C ALA A 28 1.90 2.79 -14.91
N THR A 29 2.08 2.32 -13.67
CA THR A 29 2.86 1.13 -13.31
C THR A 29 2.15 -0.17 -13.70
N GLY A 30 0.89 -0.12 -14.12
CA GLY A 30 0.09 -1.30 -14.51
C GLY A 30 -0.63 -1.97 -13.34
N ILE A 31 -0.73 -1.30 -12.18
CA ILE A 31 -1.48 -1.78 -11.03
C ILE A 31 -2.99 -1.59 -11.28
N SER A 32 -3.76 -2.62 -10.93
CA SER A 32 -5.22 -2.65 -11.03
C SER A 32 -5.82 -3.49 -9.90
N GLU A 33 -7.12 -3.34 -9.67
CA GLU A 33 -7.86 -4.10 -8.64
C GLU A 33 -7.19 -4.06 -7.25
N TYR A 34 -6.60 -2.91 -6.89
CA TYR A 34 -5.87 -2.77 -5.62
C TYR A 34 -6.84 -2.57 -4.45
N SER A 35 -6.90 -3.56 -3.57
CA SER A 35 -7.65 -3.52 -2.32
C SER A 35 -6.74 -3.67 -1.12
N ILE A 36 -7.09 -3.03 -0.01
CA ILE A 36 -6.41 -3.19 1.28
C ILE A 36 -7.46 -3.52 2.35
N PHE A 37 -7.26 -4.63 3.06
CA PHE A 37 -8.12 -5.11 4.12
C PHE A 37 -7.44 -4.94 5.48
N LEU A 38 -8.20 -4.54 6.50
CA LEU A 38 -7.73 -4.46 7.88
C LEU A 38 -8.27 -5.64 8.68
N ASP A 39 -7.37 -6.35 9.37
CA ASP A 39 -7.73 -7.19 10.52
C ASP A 39 -7.63 -6.33 11.79
N GLU A 40 -8.79 -5.90 12.31
CA GLU A 40 -8.88 -5.04 13.49
C GLU A 40 -8.35 -5.71 14.77
N THR A 41 -8.33 -7.04 14.82
CA THR A 41 -7.85 -7.78 16.02
C THR A 41 -6.33 -7.72 16.15
N THR A 42 -5.64 -7.71 15.01
CA THR A 42 -4.17 -7.68 14.98
C THR A 42 -3.62 -6.37 14.44
N ASN A 43 -4.43 -5.44 13.93
CA ASN A 43 -4.01 -4.27 13.16
C ASN A 43 -3.20 -4.62 11.89
N SER A 44 -3.37 -5.83 11.36
CA SER A 44 -2.67 -6.24 10.14
C SER A 44 -3.41 -5.72 8.91
N LEU A 45 -2.67 -5.14 7.99
CA LEU A 45 -3.15 -4.65 6.70
C LEU A 45 -2.74 -5.61 5.59
N PHE A 46 -3.72 -6.14 4.85
CA PHE A 46 -3.56 -7.07 3.74
C PHE A 46 -3.82 -6.33 2.42
N GLY A 47 -2.76 -6.02 1.68
CA GLY A 47 -2.87 -5.46 0.34
C GLY A 47 -2.93 -6.57 -0.71
N VAL A 48 -3.89 -6.50 -1.63
CA VAL A 48 -4.03 -7.39 -2.79
C VAL A 48 -4.21 -6.52 -4.03
N LEU A 49 -3.38 -6.73 -5.04
CA LEU A 49 -3.45 -6.01 -6.31
C LEU A 49 -3.14 -6.95 -7.47
N LYS A 50 -3.62 -6.59 -8.65
CA LYS A 50 -3.20 -7.19 -9.92
C LYS A 50 -2.18 -6.28 -10.59
N ILE A 51 -1.16 -6.90 -11.18
CA ILE A 51 -0.18 -6.20 -12.01
C ILE A 51 0.15 -7.01 -13.25
N GLN A 52 0.27 -6.33 -14.38
CA GLN A 52 0.57 -6.94 -15.68
C GLN A 52 2.04 -7.37 -15.77
N ASP A 53 2.97 -6.51 -15.36
CA ASP A 53 4.39 -6.77 -15.30
C ASP A 53 4.91 -6.57 -13.87
N PRO A 54 5.17 -7.65 -13.11
CA PRO A 54 5.69 -7.56 -11.76
C PRO A 54 7.00 -6.76 -11.65
N ALA A 55 7.85 -6.75 -12.68
CA ALA A 55 9.12 -6.01 -12.66
C ALA A 55 8.91 -4.49 -12.63
N ALA A 56 7.74 -3.99 -13.02
CA ALA A 56 7.41 -2.57 -12.94
C ALA A 56 7.33 -2.07 -11.48
N LEU A 57 7.08 -2.95 -10.51
CA LEU A 57 7.05 -2.60 -9.08
C LEU A 57 8.43 -2.19 -8.55
N ASP A 58 9.51 -2.70 -9.13
CA ASP A 58 10.87 -2.44 -8.66
C ASP A 58 11.25 -0.96 -8.76
N ASN A 59 10.60 -0.23 -9.67
CA ASN A 59 10.83 1.21 -9.89
C ASN A 59 9.97 2.10 -8.98
N LEU A 60 8.87 1.58 -8.44
CA LEU A 60 7.91 2.35 -7.66
C LEU A 60 8.53 2.98 -6.39
N PRO A 61 9.40 2.27 -5.61
CA PRO A 61 10.08 2.85 -4.45
C PRO A 61 10.94 4.08 -4.73
N ALA A 62 11.47 4.19 -5.94
CA ALA A 62 12.31 5.32 -6.35
C ALA A 62 11.48 6.54 -6.80
N HIS A 63 10.18 6.38 -7.04
CA HIS A 63 9.36 7.44 -7.57
C HIS A 63 9.05 8.50 -6.49
N PRO A 64 9.28 9.81 -6.76
CA PRO A 64 9.11 10.86 -5.75
C PRO A 64 7.70 10.94 -5.14
N VAL A 65 6.65 10.69 -5.93
CA VAL A 65 5.27 10.66 -5.44
C VAL A 65 5.05 9.51 -4.46
N MET A 66 5.63 8.34 -4.72
CA MET A 66 5.53 7.19 -3.81
C MET A 66 6.25 7.48 -2.49
N GLN A 67 7.44 8.06 -2.55
CA GLN A 67 8.21 8.44 -1.35
C GLN A 67 7.48 9.50 -0.52
N LYS A 68 6.84 10.48 -1.17
CA LYS A 68 5.99 11.47 -0.48
C LYS A 68 4.81 10.81 0.22
N TRP A 69 4.15 9.85 -0.45
CA TRP A 69 3.04 9.11 0.14
C TRP A 69 3.48 8.31 1.35
N TRP A 70 4.61 7.60 1.26
CA TRP A 70 5.21 6.89 2.38
C TRP A 70 5.57 7.80 3.55
N ALA A 71 6.21 8.94 3.28
CA ALA A 71 6.52 9.93 4.30
C ALA A 71 5.25 10.49 4.96
N TYR A 72 4.15 10.62 4.21
CA TYR A 72 2.86 11.04 4.73
C TYR A 72 2.21 9.96 5.60
N MET A 73 2.31 8.67 5.24
CA MET A 73 1.65 7.56 5.94
C MET A 73 2.38 7.07 7.19
N LYS A 74 3.68 7.36 7.34
CA LYS A 74 4.53 6.76 8.37
C LYS A 74 4.13 7.04 9.83
N ASP A 75 3.37 8.10 10.07
CA ASP A 75 2.90 8.46 11.43
C ASP A 75 1.80 7.52 11.93
N ILE A 76 1.15 6.76 11.04
CA ILE A 76 0.02 5.89 11.37
C ILE A 76 0.28 4.39 11.15
N MET A 77 1.45 4.01 10.63
CA MET A 77 1.77 2.60 10.34
C MET A 77 3.26 2.28 10.48
N GLU A 78 3.57 1.01 10.73
CA GLU A 78 4.95 0.54 10.82
C GLU A 78 5.70 0.76 9.51
N SER A 79 6.83 1.45 9.59
CA SER A 79 7.61 1.90 8.43
C SER A 79 9.10 1.65 8.64
N ASN A 80 9.80 1.37 7.54
CA ASN A 80 11.25 1.26 7.48
C ASN A 80 11.92 2.63 7.61
N ALA A 81 13.26 2.66 7.69
CA ALA A 81 14.03 3.91 7.78
C ALA A 81 13.84 4.85 6.57
N ASP A 82 13.51 4.31 5.40
CA ASP A 82 13.20 5.07 4.18
C ASP A 82 11.72 5.51 4.09
N ASN A 83 10.96 5.30 5.16
CA ASN A 83 9.51 5.50 5.30
C ASN A 83 8.62 4.51 4.52
N SER A 84 9.19 3.58 3.74
CA SER A 84 8.38 2.54 3.11
C SER A 84 7.69 1.68 4.17
N PRO A 85 6.46 1.19 3.94
CA PRO A 85 5.75 0.39 4.93
C PRO A 85 6.47 -0.94 5.15
N VAL A 86 6.59 -1.35 6.41
CA VAL A 86 7.04 -2.71 6.72
C VAL A 86 6.04 -3.69 6.13
N SER A 87 6.49 -4.53 5.21
CA SER A 87 5.63 -5.45 4.47
C SER A 87 6.32 -6.80 4.25
N THR A 88 5.51 -7.85 4.26
CA THR A 88 5.95 -9.23 4.01
C THR A 88 5.11 -9.77 2.86
N PRO A 89 5.73 -10.24 1.76
CA PRO A 89 5.00 -10.87 0.68
C PRO A 89 4.26 -12.13 1.17
N LEU A 90 3.02 -12.28 0.72
CA LEU A 90 2.24 -13.49 0.97
C LEU A 90 2.30 -14.43 -0.23
N LYS A 91 2.33 -15.74 0.05
CA LYS A 91 2.29 -16.76 -0.99
C LYS A 91 0.84 -17.05 -1.35
N GLU A 92 0.47 -16.79 -2.60
CA GLU A 92 -0.80 -17.26 -3.14
C GLU A 92 -0.81 -18.79 -3.17
N VAL A 93 -1.88 -19.39 -2.64
CA VAL A 93 -2.05 -20.86 -2.60
C VAL A 93 -3.28 -21.33 -3.37
N PHE A 94 -4.16 -20.41 -3.77
CA PHE A 94 -5.39 -20.68 -4.50
C PHE A 94 -5.93 -19.40 -5.16
N TYR A 95 -6.45 -19.53 -6.38
CA TYR A 95 -7.20 -18.49 -7.10
C TYR A 95 -8.31 -19.17 -7.93
N LEU A 96 -9.52 -18.61 -7.90
CA LEU A 96 -10.64 -19.04 -8.74
C LEU A 96 -11.10 -17.82 -9.57
N PRO A 97 -11.00 -17.87 -10.91
CA PRO A 97 -11.46 -16.80 -11.79
C PRO A 97 -12.98 -16.56 -11.76
#